data_AF-A0A939RBV7-F1
#
_entry.id   AF-A0A939RBV7-F1
#
_cell.length_a   1.000
_cell.length_b   1.000
_cell.length_c   1.000
_cell.angle_alpha   90.00
_cell.angle_beta   90.00
_cell.angle_gamma   90.00
#
_symmetry.space_group_name_H-M   'P 1'
#
loop_
_entity.id
_entity.type
_entity.pdbx_description
1 polymer ?
#
loop_
_entity_poly.entity_id
_entity_poly.type
_entity_poly.pdbx_seq_one_letter_code
_entity_poly.pdbx_strand_id
1 'polypeptide(L)'
;MIKDVYDKQPVAGQYDETIKPVVDIDLTECKKEDRPRLIALVNRLAKSPSGLETLQIAAENGFKFSFFEPGVRCCGACDEAGHWVRLNPNETDDKLVGTLAHECRHAGQFVRGAHEAFGVMDVRSELIAFRAMEADAQTYAVTSCKELALQGDAGPYETFKKRYPEIEKAFDTAYKAAGNKITHEVMTETFEGWYDQLGTKTVYEEAYQIEPMLKEIYDIKQGKEPKLFYDKQTMSGEEAIALAGWTKDGNYYTKDPKRLEGGKFLNVAEASMQDMKEFFEMRKELTGMEPDPSLASIPTRPDTRERNRPKMGEKPMAGMFEAKDRILANKQQYAAEKKTVKQAALAKAAAMKNGR
;
A
#
# COMPACT_ATOMS: atom_id res chain seq x y z
N MET A 1 7.87 -8.79 29.08
CA MET A 1 8.55 -9.89 28.37
C MET A 1 8.11 -9.94 26.90
N ILE A 2 8.43 -8.91 26.12
CA ILE A 2 8.08 -8.80 24.68
C ILE A 2 9.35 -8.40 23.93
N LYS A 3 10.41 -9.18 24.08
CA LYS A 3 11.70 -8.93 23.41
C LYS A 3 12.26 -10.14 22.68
N ASP A 4 11.80 -11.36 22.99
CA ASP A 4 12.44 -12.59 22.50
C ASP A 4 11.65 -13.35 21.41
N VAL A 5 10.75 -12.69 20.67
CA VAL A 5 10.00 -13.32 19.55
C VAL A 5 10.46 -12.84 18.17
N TYR A 6 11.37 -11.86 18.09
CA TYR A 6 11.76 -11.23 16.82
C TYR A 6 13.20 -11.53 16.36
N ASP A 7 14.01 -12.23 17.15
CA ASP A 7 15.41 -12.49 16.81
C ASP A 7 15.64 -13.91 16.30
N LYS A 8 15.25 -14.14 15.04
CA LYS A 8 16.06 -14.95 14.11
C LYS A 8 15.91 -14.36 12.71
N GLN A 9 16.82 -13.46 12.37
CA GLN A 9 17.12 -13.21 10.96
C GLN A 9 17.51 -14.55 10.31
N PRO A 10 17.05 -14.87 9.09
CA PRO A 10 17.76 -15.84 8.27
C PRO A 10 19.20 -15.34 8.12
N VAL A 11 20.14 -16.13 8.59
CA VAL A 11 21.56 -15.77 8.63
C VAL A 11 22.06 -15.67 7.18
N ALA A 12 22.83 -14.61 6.87
CA ALA A 12 23.55 -14.50 5.61
C ALA A 12 24.30 -15.83 5.31
N GLY A 13 24.04 -16.42 4.13
CA GLY A 13 24.59 -17.74 3.74
C GLY A 13 23.59 -18.90 3.69
N GLN A 14 22.29 -18.68 3.96
CA GLN A 14 21.25 -19.72 3.84
C GLN A 14 20.61 -19.87 2.45
N TYR A 15 20.83 -18.93 1.54
CA TYR A 15 20.17 -18.91 0.24
C TYR A 15 21.14 -19.24 -0.88
N ASP A 16 20.69 -20.10 -1.80
CA ASP A 16 21.49 -20.53 -2.95
C ASP A 16 21.54 -19.41 -4.01
N GLU A 17 22.73 -18.83 -4.21
CA GLU A 17 22.99 -17.75 -5.17
C GLU A 17 22.83 -18.20 -6.63
N THR A 18 22.79 -19.50 -6.90
CA THR A 18 22.62 -20.05 -8.26
C THR A 18 21.16 -20.07 -8.71
N ILE A 19 20.21 -19.95 -7.77
CA ILE A 19 18.78 -19.91 -8.07
C ILE A 19 18.43 -18.60 -8.77
N LYS A 20 17.70 -18.72 -9.88
CA LYS A 20 17.17 -17.59 -10.64
C LYS A 20 15.70 -17.34 -10.27
N PRO A 21 15.21 -16.10 -10.41
CA PRO A 21 13.81 -15.81 -10.20
C PRO A 21 12.96 -16.47 -11.29
N VAL A 22 11.81 -17.04 -10.91
CA VAL A 22 10.86 -17.66 -11.85
C VAL A 22 10.03 -16.63 -12.62
N VAL A 23 10.02 -15.39 -12.15
CA VAL A 23 9.47 -14.21 -12.83
C VAL A 23 10.63 -13.27 -13.14
N ASP A 24 10.66 -12.66 -14.33
CA ASP A 24 11.73 -11.75 -14.74
C ASP A 24 11.61 -10.39 -14.03
N ILE A 25 12.13 -10.33 -12.80
CA ILE A 25 12.07 -9.15 -11.93
C ILE A 25 13.30 -8.25 -12.06
N ASP A 26 13.10 -6.93 -12.02
CA ASP A 26 14.20 -5.96 -12.00
C ASP A 26 14.80 -5.83 -10.59
N LEU A 27 16.01 -6.37 -10.41
CA LEU A 27 16.79 -6.34 -9.17
C LEU A 27 17.91 -5.27 -9.19
N THR A 28 17.87 -4.30 -10.10
CA THR A 28 18.92 -3.29 -10.25
C THR A 28 19.13 -2.44 -8.98
N GLU A 29 18.07 -2.23 -8.19
CA GLU A 29 18.12 -1.51 -6.91
C GLU A 29 18.31 -2.43 -5.69
N CYS A 30 18.37 -3.74 -5.89
CA CYS A 30 18.64 -4.70 -4.82
C CYS A 30 20.16 -4.90 -4.65
N LYS A 31 20.64 -4.73 -3.41
CA LYS A 31 22.02 -5.05 -2.99
C LYS A 31 22.34 -6.49 -3.35
N LYS A 32 23.56 -6.76 -3.84
CA LYS A 32 23.90 -8.08 -4.40
C LYS A 32 23.75 -9.21 -3.39
N GLU A 33 24.15 -8.94 -2.16
CA GLU A 33 24.05 -9.80 -0.98
C GLU A 33 22.60 -10.14 -0.59
N ASP A 34 21.64 -9.28 -0.89
CA ASP A 34 20.23 -9.48 -0.55
C ASP A 34 19.44 -10.18 -1.66
N ARG A 35 19.96 -10.20 -2.89
CA ARG A 35 19.29 -10.80 -4.06
C ARG A 35 18.90 -12.26 -3.86
N PRO A 36 19.76 -13.15 -3.32
CA PRO A 36 19.39 -14.56 -3.14
C PRO A 36 18.14 -14.73 -2.27
N ARG A 37 18.01 -13.95 -1.19
CA ARG A 37 16.83 -13.97 -0.32
C ARG A 37 15.60 -13.43 -1.03
N LEU A 38 15.71 -12.30 -1.72
CA LEU A 38 14.58 -11.72 -2.46
C LEU A 38 14.09 -12.66 -3.57
N ILE A 39 15.00 -13.30 -4.29
CA ILE A 39 14.69 -14.33 -5.29
C ILE A 39 13.97 -15.51 -4.62
N ALA A 40 14.42 -15.97 -3.45
CA ALA A 40 13.75 -17.04 -2.72
C ALA A 40 12.32 -16.66 -2.32
N LEU A 41 12.09 -15.43 -1.86
CA LEU A 41 10.75 -14.91 -1.54
C LEU A 41 9.85 -14.86 -2.79
N VAL A 42 10.36 -14.36 -3.91
CA VAL A 42 9.65 -14.30 -5.20
C VAL A 42 9.28 -15.69 -5.69
N ASN A 43 10.24 -16.62 -5.69
CA ASN A 43 10.02 -18.01 -6.12
C ASN A 43 9.06 -18.75 -5.20
N ARG A 44 9.08 -18.44 -3.90
CA ARG A 44 8.14 -18.99 -2.93
C ARG A 44 6.72 -18.49 -3.19
N LEU A 45 6.54 -17.18 -3.34
CA LEU A 45 5.24 -16.58 -3.64
C LEU A 45 4.68 -17.07 -4.99
N ALA A 46 5.53 -17.20 -6.01
CA ALA A 46 5.14 -17.64 -7.35
C ALA A 46 4.57 -19.08 -7.43
N LYS A 47 4.67 -19.88 -6.35
CA LYS A 47 3.98 -21.19 -6.27
C LYS A 47 2.47 -21.03 -6.07
N SER A 48 2.01 -19.88 -5.58
CA SER A 48 0.60 -19.52 -5.51
C SER A 48 0.16 -18.93 -6.86
N PRO A 49 -0.96 -19.39 -7.46
CA PRO A 49 -1.53 -18.76 -8.64
C PRO A 49 -1.78 -17.25 -8.50
N SER A 50 -2.40 -16.81 -7.40
CA SER A 50 -2.61 -15.37 -7.14
C SER A 50 -1.30 -14.60 -6.90
N GLY A 51 -0.34 -15.25 -6.24
CA GLY A 51 1.00 -14.72 -5.99
C GLY A 51 1.80 -14.54 -7.28
N LEU A 52 1.73 -15.50 -8.19
CA LEU A 52 2.38 -15.44 -9.50
C LEU A 52 1.79 -14.32 -10.35
N GLU A 53 0.46 -14.20 -10.41
CA GLU A 53 -0.22 -13.15 -11.16
C GLU A 53 0.24 -11.75 -10.72
N THR A 54 0.25 -11.48 -9.41
CA THR A 54 0.64 -10.17 -8.90
C THR A 54 2.12 -9.85 -9.17
N LEU A 55 3.01 -10.86 -9.07
CA LEU A 55 4.42 -10.72 -9.43
C LEU A 55 4.61 -10.41 -10.91
N GLN A 56 3.90 -11.12 -11.80
CA GLN A 56 3.97 -10.91 -13.24
C GLN A 56 3.52 -9.51 -13.63
N ILE A 57 2.37 -9.05 -13.11
CA ILE A 57 1.88 -7.70 -13.39
C ILE A 57 2.90 -6.64 -12.96
N ALA A 58 3.46 -6.75 -11.76
CA ALA A 58 4.47 -5.80 -11.28
C ALA A 58 5.74 -5.82 -12.16
N ALA A 59 6.24 -7.01 -12.49
CA ALA A 59 7.43 -7.19 -13.31
C ALA A 59 7.27 -6.70 -14.75
N GLU A 60 6.18 -7.09 -15.42
CA GLU A 60 5.87 -6.69 -16.80
C GLU A 60 5.66 -5.19 -16.93
N ASN A 61 5.17 -4.55 -15.88
CA ASN A 61 5.02 -3.11 -15.82
C ASN A 61 6.26 -2.41 -15.30
N GLY A 62 7.39 -3.09 -15.08
CA GLY A 62 8.70 -2.46 -14.83
C GLY A 62 8.93 -1.97 -13.40
N PHE A 63 8.20 -2.50 -12.42
CA PHE A 63 8.50 -2.27 -11.01
C PHE A 63 9.80 -2.97 -10.61
N LYS A 64 10.62 -2.28 -9.81
CA LYS A 64 11.89 -2.82 -9.30
C LYS A 64 11.72 -3.37 -7.91
N PHE A 65 12.45 -4.43 -7.59
CA PHE A 65 12.33 -5.16 -6.34
C PHE A 65 13.60 -4.99 -5.52
N SER A 66 13.48 -4.57 -4.26
CA SER A 66 14.61 -4.51 -3.33
C SER A 66 14.16 -4.61 -1.87
N PHE A 67 15.12 -4.61 -0.94
CA PHE A 67 14.83 -4.34 0.46
C PHE A 67 14.98 -2.84 0.75
N PHE A 68 14.35 -2.38 1.83
CA PHE A 68 14.63 -1.07 2.41
C PHE A 68 16.02 -1.04 3.08
N GLU A 69 16.55 0.17 3.24
CA GLU A 69 17.64 0.40 4.18
C GLU A 69 17.18 0.11 5.64
N PRO A 70 18.10 -0.32 6.52
CA PRO A 70 17.79 -0.52 7.92
C PRO A 70 17.13 0.70 8.58
N GLY A 71 16.17 0.45 9.49
CA GLY A 71 15.47 1.50 10.24
C GLY A 71 14.14 1.98 9.63
N VAL A 72 13.73 1.43 8.48
CA VAL A 72 12.34 1.59 7.99
C VAL A 72 11.38 0.76 8.86
N ARG A 73 10.26 1.39 9.26
CA ARG A 73 9.29 0.81 10.21
C ARG A 73 8.16 0.00 9.57
N CYS A 74 7.88 0.16 8.28
CA CYS A 74 6.87 -0.66 7.59
C CYS A 74 7.44 -2.03 7.22
N CYS A 75 6.57 -3.03 7.02
CA CYS A 75 6.97 -4.37 6.58
C CYS A 75 7.27 -4.40 5.06
N GLY A 76 6.58 -3.56 4.30
CA GLY A 76 6.72 -3.40 2.86
C GLY A 76 6.16 -2.04 2.43
N ALA A 77 6.45 -1.64 1.19
CA ALA A 77 5.69 -0.63 0.46
C ALA A 77 5.84 -0.83 -1.05
N CYS A 78 4.84 -0.38 -1.79
CA CYS A 78 4.88 -0.16 -3.22
C CYS A 78 4.80 1.35 -3.50
N ASP A 79 5.52 1.81 -4.51
CA ASP A 79 5.66 3.22 -4.82
C ASP A 79 5.46 3.45 -6.31
N GLU A 80 4.38 4.16 -6.65
CA GLU A 80 4.00 4.42 -8.04
C GLU A 80 5.07 5.27 -8.75
N ALA A 81 5.43 6.41 -8.16
CA ALA A 81 6.29 7.39 -8.82
C ALA A 81 7.76 6.93 -8.97
N GLY A 82 8.30 6.22 -7.97
CA GLY A 82 9.63 5.61 -8.03
C GLY A 82 9.64 4.25 -8.74
N HIS A 83 8.47 3.65 -8.91
CA HIS A 83 8.24 2.40 -9.63
C HIS A 83 9.01 1.24 -9.01
N TRP A 84 8.75 0.99 -7.72
CA TRP A 84 9.42 -0.06 -6.96
C TRP A 84 8.48 -0.74 -5.95
N VAL A 85 8.82 -1.98 -5.60
CA VAL A 85 8.28 -2.78 -4.51
C VAL A 85 9.43 -3.08 -3.55
N ARG A 86 9.27 -2.70 -2.28
CA ARG A 86 10.33 -2.88 -1.27
C ARG A 86 9.82 -3.57 -0.02
N LEU A 87 10.67 -4.41 0.54
CA LEU A 87 10.40 -5.19 1.75
C LEU A 87 11.32 -4.79 2.89
N ASN A 88 10.90 -5.01 4.13
CA ASN A 88 11.73 -4.80 5.30
C ASN A 88 12.67 -5.98 5.51
N PRO A 89 14.00 -5.77 5.48
CA PRO A 89 14.95 -6.88 5.63
C PRO A 89 14.92 -7.53 7.03
N ASN A 90 14.34 -6.86 8.03
CA ASN A 90 14.29 -7.38 9.41
C ASN A 90 13.06 -8.27 9.69
N GLU A 91 12.13 -8.38 8.75
CA GLU A 91 10.96 -9.25 8.89
C GLU A 91 11.29 -10.71 8.52
N THR A 92 10.51 -11.66 9.03
CA THR A 92 10.68 -13.08 8.69
C THR A 92 10.22 -13.38 7.27
N ASP A 93 10.77 -14.42 6.63
CA ASP A 93 10.36 -14.79 5.28
C ASP A 93 8.88 -15.15 5.19
N ASP A 94 8.33 -15.82 6.20
CA ASP A 94 6.89 -16.13 6.27
C ASP A 94 6.02 -14.86 6.27
N LYS A 95 6.45 -13.82 6.99
CA LYS A 95 5.77 -12.53 6.96
C LYS A 95 5.91 -11.86 5.60
N LEU A 96 7.12 -11.88 5.05
CA LEU A 96 7.45 -11.19 3.81
C LEU A 96 6.80 -11.80 2.57
N VAL A 97 6.46 -13.08 2.55
CA VAL A 97 5.70 -13.68 1.43
C VAL A 97 4.33 -13.02 1.27
N GLY A 98 3.56 -12.91 2.36
CA GLY A 98 2.26 -12.25 2.34
C GLY A 98 2.37 -10.74 2.08
N THR A 99 3.40 -10.09 2.62
CA THR A 99 3.67 -8.68 2.34
C THR A 99 4.05 -8.46 0.88
N LEU A 100 4.89 -9.30 0.28
CA LEU A 100 5.25 -9.19 -1.13
C LEU A 100 4.02 -9.31 -2.04
N ALA A 101 3.10 -10.23 -1.73
CA ALA A 101 1.84 -10.34 -2.44
C ALA A 101 1.00 -9.05 -2.36
N HIS A 102 0.91 -8.46 -1.16
CA HIS A 102 0.22 -7.20 -0.90
C HIS A 102 0.83 -6.03 -1.70
N GLU A 103 2.16 -5.82 -1.62
CA GLU A 103 2.81 -4.71 -2.32
C GLU A 103 2.79 -4.87 -3.85
N CYS A 104 2.96 -6.09 -4.36
CA CYS A 104 2.80 -6.34 -5.81
C CYS A 104 1.36 -6.04 -6.27
N ARG A 105 0.37 -6.26 -5.39
CA ARG A 105 -1.02 -6.01 -5.74
C ARG A 105 -1.27 -4.51 -5.94
N HIS A 106 -0.65 -3.66 -5.11
CA HIS A 106 -0.64 -2.21 -5.33
C HIS A 106 0.00 -1.82 -6.67
N ALA A 107 1.09 -2.46 -7.09
CA ALA A 107 1.67 -2.22 -8.42
C ALA A 107 0.64 -2.44 -9.54
N GLY A 108 -0.13 -3.53 -9.47
CA GLY A 108 -1.22 -3.78 -10.42
C GLY A 108 -2.35 -2.75 -10.34
N GLN A 109 -2.70 -2.27 -9.15
CA GLN A 109 -3.70 -1.20 -8.99
C GLN A 109 -3.24 0.10 -9.65
N PHE A 110 -1.96 0.47 -9.50
CA PHE A 110 -1.38 1.65 -10.14
C PHE A 110 -1.39 1.55 -11.68
N VAL A 111 -1.06 0.37 -12.22
CA VAL A 111 -1.17 0.10 -13.67
C VAL A 111 -2.59 0.34 -14.20
N ARG A 112 -3.62 0.14 -13.36
CA ARG A 112 -5.02 0.38 -13.70
C ARG A 112 -5.48 1.83 -13.48
N GLY A 113 -4.60 2.71 -13.01
CA GLY A 113 -4.89 4.13 -12.81
C GLY A 113 -5.26 4.52 -11.38
N ALA A 114 -5.05 3.64 -10.40
CA ALA A 114 -5.05 4.07 -9.00
C ALA A 114 -3.83 4.98 -8.75
N HIS A 115 -3.88 5.84 -7.73
CA HIS A 115 -2.79 6.72 -7.36
C HIS A 115 -2.55 6.74 -5.84
N GLU A 116 -1.36 7.18 -5.45
CA GLU A 116 -0.96 7.34 -4.03
C GLU A 116 -0.98 8.80 -3.53
N ALA A 117 -1.41 9.74 -4.37
CA ALA A 117 -1.48 11.16 -4.03
C ALA A 117 -2.69 11.50 -3.13
N PHE A 118 -2.48 12.38 -2.14
CA PHE A 118 -3.50 12.85 -1.19
C PHE A 118 -3.98 14.25 -1.53
N GLY A 119 -5.22 14.57 -1.17
CA GLY A 119 -5.86 15.86 -1.48
C GLY A 119 -6.20 16.07 -2.95
N VAL A 120 -6.26 14.98 -3.75
CA VAL A 120 -6.57 15.03 -5.19
C VAL A 120 -8.06 14.85 -5.43
N MET A 121 -8.67 13.87 -4.77
CA MET A 121 -10.12 13.65 -4.80
C MET A 121 -10.77 14.30 -3.58
N ASP A 122 -12.10 14.40 -3.57
CA ASP A 122 -12.81 14.73 -2.33
C ASP A 122 -12.51 13.68 -1.23
N VAL A 123 -12.59 14.08 0.04
CA VAL A 123 -12.23 13.25 1.20
C VAL A 123 -13.02 11.94 1.21
N ARG A 124 -14.32 11.99 0.87
CA ARG A 124 -15.16 10.80 0.78
C ARG A 124 -14.59 9.80 -0.24
N SER A 125 -14.22 10.29 -1.41
CA SER A 125 -13.71 9.51 -2.53
C SER A 125 -12.32 8.93 -2.24
N GLU A 126 -11.44 9.70 -1.59
CA GLU A 126 -10.15 9.17 -1.11
C GLU A 126 -10.33 8.03 -0.10
N LEU A 127 -11.27 8.18 0.84
CA LEU A 127 -11.59 7.10 1.79
C LEU A 127 -12.11 5.85 1.08
N ILE A 128 -12.98 5.99 0.08
CA ILE A 128 -13.49 4.84 -0.69
C ILE A 128 -12.35 4.19 -1.46
N ALA A 129 -11.59 4.97 -2.23
CA ALA A 129 -10.51 4.49 -3.10
C ALA A 129 -9.41 3.77 -2.31
N PHE A 130 -8.81 4.46 -1.33
CA PHE A 130 -7.67 3.91 -0.61
C PHE A 130 -8.06 2.69 0.22
N ARG A 131 -9.25 2.68 0.86
CA ARG A 131 -9.70 1.49 1.59
C ARG A 131 -9.97 0.32 0.67
N ALA A 132 -10.56 0.55 -0.50
CA ALA A 132 -10.76 -0.51 -1.49
C ALA A 132 -9.42 -1.10 -1.97
N MET A 133 -8.42 -0.25 -2.21
CA MET A 133 -7.07 -0.70 -2.56
C MET A 133 -6.44 -1.58 -1.48
N GLU A 134 -6.49 -1.16 -0.22
CA GLU A 134 -5.92 -1.91 0.91
C GLU A 134 -6.68 -3.22 1.18
N ALA A 135 -8.01 -3.20 1.06
CA ALA A 135 -8.86 -4.38 1.21
C ALA A 135 -8.58 -5.42 0.12
N ASP A 136 -8.42 -4.99 -1.13
CA ASP A 136 -8.04 -5.87 -2.25
C ASP A 136 -6.62 -6.43 -2.07
N ALA A 137 -5.65 -5.60 -1.70
CA ALA A 137 -4.27 -6.02 -1.48
C ALA A 137 -4.16 -7.06 -0.35
N GLN A 138 -4.89 -6.89 0.75
CA GLN A 138 -4.95 -7.89 1.82
C GLN A 138 -5.71 -9.16 1.42
N THR A 139 -6.76 -9.03 0.60
CA THR A 139 -7.49 -10.19 0.05
C THR A 139 -6.56 -11.07 -0.79
N TYR A 140 -5.73 -10.46 -1.65
CA TYR A 140 -4.73 -11.18 -2.43
C TYR A 140 -3.64 -11.81 -1.56
N ALA A 141 -3.21 -11.12 -0.51
CA ALA A 141 -2.21 -11.64 0.41
C ALA A 141 -2.69 -12.92 1.12
N VAL A 142 -3.89 -12.91 1.72
CA VAL A 142 -4.42 -14.11 2.39
C VAL A 142 -4.73 -15.24 1.42
N THR A 143 -5.23 -14.92 0.21
CA THR A 143 -5.49 -15.89 -0.85
C THR A 143 -4.20 -16.59 -1.25
N SER A 144 -3.14 -15.81 -1.54
CA SER A 144 -1.84 -16.37 -1.92
C SER A 144 -1.23 -17.22 -0.82
N CYS A 145 -1.29 -16.75 0.43
CA CYS A 145 -0.83 -17.53 1.58
C CYS A 145 -1.62 -18.84 1.75
N LYS A 146 -2.94 -18.84 1.51
CA LYS A 146 -3.77 -20.04 1.58
C LYS A 146 -3.40 -21.03 0.48
N GLU A 147 -3.19 -20.57 -0.75
CA GLU A 147 -2.77 -21.40 -1.88
C GLU A 147 -1.43 -22.09 -1.62
N LEU A 148 -0.48 -21.40 -0.96
CA LEU A 148 0.78 -21.99 -0.51
C LEU A 148 0.56 -23.02 0.59
N ALA A 149 -0.32 -22.73 1.57
CA ALA A 149 -0.65 -23.66 2.64
C ALA A 149 -1.26 -24.97 2.12
N LEU A 150 -2.10 -24.89 1.08
CA LEU A 150 -2.66 -26.08 0.40
C LEU A 150 -1.61 -26.94 -0.29
N GLN A 151 -0.44 -26.39 -0.57
CA GLN A 151 0.73 -27.08 -1.14
C GLN A 151 1.73 -27.53 -0.07
N GLY A 152 1.39 -27.39 1.21
CA GLY A 152 2.22 -27.79 2.35
C GLY A 152 3.08 -26.67 2.95
N ASP A 153 3.04 -25.46 2.40
CA ASP A 153 3.77 -24.30 2.92
C ASP A 153 2.86 -23.41 3.78
N ALA A 154 2.60 -23.85 5.02
CA ALA A 154 1.62 -23.21 5.90
C ALA A 154 2.13 -21.95 6.63
N GLY A 155 3.45 -21.74 6.70
CA GLY A 155 4.08 -20.66 7.48
C GLY A 155 3.54 -19.25 7.19
N PRO A 156 3.41 -18.85 5.90
CA PRO A 156 2.88 -17.54 5.53
C PRO A 156 1.42 -17.35 5.96
N TYR A 157 0.57 -18.38 5.82
CA TYR A 157 -0.83 -18.32 6.22
C TYR A 157 -0.99 -18.20 7.74
N GLU A 158 -0.24 -18.98 8.52
CA GLU A 158 -0.24 -18.89 9.98
C GLU A 158 0.27 -17.54 10.48
N THR A 159 1.24 -16.94 9.78
CA THR A 159 1.75 -15.61 10.08
C THR A 159 0.71 -14.53 9.75
N PHE A 160 0.03 -14.64 8.60
CA PHE A 160 -1.05 -13.74 8.21
C PHE A 160 -2.18 -13.75 9.23
N LYS A 161 -2.66 -14.95 9.60
CA LYS A 161 -3.74 -15.17 10.56
C LYS A 161 -3.52 -14.45 11.88
N LYS A 162 -2.31 -14.55 12.43
CA LYS A 162 -1.94 -13.90 13.69
C LYS A 162 -1.96 -12.38 13.58
N ARG A 163 -1.64 -11.83 12.41
CA ARG A 163 -1.51 -10.38 12.20
C ARG A 163 -2.83 -9.71 11.84
N TYR A 164 -3.68 -10.39 11.08
CA TYR A 164 -4.94 -9.85 10.54
C TYR A 164 -6.11 -10.82 10.82
N PRO A 165 -6.46 -11.05 12.09
CA PRO A 165 -7.42 -12.10 12.47
C PRO A 165 -8.83 -11.85 11.95
N GLU A 166 -9.27 -10.60 11.79
CA GLU A 166 -10.60 -10.28 11.25
C GLU A 166 -10.72 -10.66 9.77
N ILE A 167 -9.68 -10.38 8.96
CA ILE A 167 -9.65 -10.79 7.55
C ILE A 167 -9.58 -12.31 7.44
N GLU A 168 -8.71 -12.96 8.23
CA GLU A 168 -8.60 -14.42 8.19
C GLU A 168 -9.91 -15.10 8.59
N LYS A 169 -10.61 -14.56 9.59
CA LYS A 169 -11.92 -15.07 10.00
C LYS A 169 -12.95 -14.96 8.88
N ALA A 170 -13.00 -13.82 8.17
CA ALA A 170 -13.91 -13.62 7.05
C ALA A 170 -13.58 -14.61 5.90
N PHE A 171 -12.29 -14.72 5.56
CA PHE A 171 -11.79 -15.66 4.57
C PHE A 171 -12.14 -17.11 4.92
N ASP A 172 -11.77 -17.59 6.11
CA ASP A 172 -11.95 -18.98 6.52
C ASP A 172 -13.43 -19.37 6.60
N THR A 173 -14.29 -18.45 7.07
CA THR A 173 -15.75 -18.65 7.11
C THR A 173 -16.31 -18.84 5.70
N ALA A 174 -15.99 -17.92 4.78
CA ALA A 174 -16.47 -17.98 3.41
C ALA A 174 -15.87 -19.18 2.65
N TYR A 175 -14.58 -19.46 2.84
CA TYR A 175 -13.88 -20.59 2.25
C TYR A 175 -14.51 -21.93 2.64
N LYS A 176 -14.86 -22.12 3.92
CA LYS A 176 -15.57 -23.31 4.40
C LYS A 176 -16.97 -23.40 3.82
N ALA A 177 -17.71 -22.29 3.78
CA ALA A 177 -19.04 -22.24 3.17
C ALA A 177 -19.02 -22.59 1.67
N ALA A 178 -17.94 -22.23 0.97
CA ALA A 178 -17.69 -22.58 -0.43
C ALA A 178 -17.15 -24.01 -0.64
N GLY A 179 -17.16 -24.86 0.39
CA GLY A 179 -16.68 -26.24 0.30
C GLY A 179 -15.15 -26.33 0.15
N ASN A 180 -14.41 -25.46 0.83
CA ASN A 180 -12.95 -25.34 0.79
C ASN A 180 -12.43 -25.02 -0.61
N LYS A 181 -13.06 -24.06 -1.28
CA LYS A 181 -12.63 -23.54 -2.58
C LYS A 181 -12.46 -22.03 -2.50
N ILE A 182 -11.39 -21.53 -3.10
CA ILE A 182 -11.21 -20.09 -3.29
C ILE A 182 -12.10 -19.71 -4.49
N THR A 183 -13.11 -18.88 -4.24
CA THR A 183 -14.04 -18.37 -5.25
C THR A 183 -14.10 -16.84 -5.17
N HIS A 184 -14.68 -16.21 -6.17
CA HIS A 184 -14.95 -14.77 -6.16
C HIS A 184 -15.80 -14.34 -4.95
N GLU A 185 -16.73 -15.19 -4.50
CA GLU A 185 -17.51 -14.93 -3.28
C GLU A 185 -16.62 -14.95 -2.03
N VAL A 186 -15.70 -15.91 -1.91
CA VAL A 186 -14.73 -15.97 -0.80
C VAL A 186 -13.86 -14.72 -0.78
N MET A 187 -13.37 -14.28 -1.95
CA MET A 187 -12.57 -13.06 -2.05
C MET A 187 -13.40 -11.80 -1.72
N THR A 188 -14.67 -11.76 -2.11
CA THR A 188 -15.58 -10.65 -1.79
C THR A 188 -15.85 -10.54 -0.29
N GLU A 189 -16.12 -11.65 0.39
CA GLU A 189 -16.30 -11.67 1.85
C GLU A 189 -15.01 -11.29 2.58
N THR A 190 -13.86 -11.75 2.08
CA THR A 190 -12.54 -11.41 2.61
C THR A 190 -12.26 -9.91 2.49
N PHE A 191 -12.58 -9.32 1.34
CA PHE A 191 -12.48 -7.89 1.08
C PHE A 191 -13.36 -7.09 2.06
N GLU A 192 -14.63 -7.46 2.22
CA GLU A 192 -15.52 -6.77 3.17
C GLU A 192 -15.04 -6.94 4.64
N GLY A 193 -14.38 -8.05 4.96
CA GLY A 193 -13.78 -8.32 6.28
C GLY A 193 -12.63 -7.37 6.66
N TRP A 194 -11.96 -6.73 5.68
CA TRP A 194 -10.97 -5.70 5.96
C TRP A 194 -11.58 -4.52 6.75
N TYR A 195 -12.83 -4.17 6.46
CA TYR A 195 -13.51 -3.03 7.06
C TYR A 195 -13.90 -3.25 8.53
N ASP A 196 -13.81 -4.49 9.01
CA ASP A 196 -14.04 -4.83 10.43
C ASP A 196 -12.79 -4.60 11.29
N GLN A 197 -11.61 -4.35 10.68
CA GLN A 197 -10.40 -3.97 11.39
C GLN A 197 -10.40 -2.49 11.80
N LEU A 198 -11.19 -2.15 12.82
CA LEU A 198 -11.39 -0.75 13.22
C LEU A 198 -10.07 -0.03 13.60
N GLY A 199 -9.15 -0.73 14.27
CA GLY A 199 -7.84 -0.17 14.63
C GLY A 199 -6.97 0.12 13.40
N THR A 200 -6.96 -0.78 12.42
CA THR A 200 -6.26 -0.63 11.14
C THR A 200 -6.87 0.50 10.32
N LYS A 201 -8.20 0.58 10.21
CA LYS A 201 -8.89 1.71 9.57
C LYS A 201 -8.49 3.04 10.18
N THR A 202 -8.40 3.13 11.51
CA THR A 202 -7.93 4.35 12.17
C THR A 202 -6.50 4.65 11.75
N VAL A 203 -5.56 3.69 11.78
CA VAL A 203 -4.18 3.91 11.29
C VAL A 203 -4.15 4.50 9.87
N TYR A 204 -4.95 3.95 8.95
CA TYR A 204 -5.01 4.45 7.58
C TYR A 204 -5.63 5.85 7.48
N GLU A 205 -6.68 6.16 8.27
CA GLU A 205 -7.20 7.53 8.36
C GLU A 205 -6.11 8.51 8.81
N GLU A 206 -5.33 8.12 9.83
CA GLU A 206 -4.23 8.95 10.32
C GLU A 206 -3.17 9.15 9.23
N ALA A 207 -2.68 8.08 8.62
CA ALA A 207 -1.59 8.14 7.64
C ALA A 207 -1.99 8.79 6.31
N TYR A 208 -3.21 8.54 5.83
CA TYR A 208 -3.65 8.96 4.48
C TYR A 208 -4.41 10.27 4.48
N GLN A 209 -5.07 10.64 5.58
CA GLN A 209 -5.83 11.89 5.64
C GLN A 209 -5.16 12.88 6.59
N ILE A 210 -5.01 12.49 7.85
CA ILE A 210 -4.68 13.47 8.89
C ILE A 210 -3.22 13.90 8.83
N GLU A 211 -2.28 12.99 8.63
CA GLU A 211 -0.87 13.33 8.51
C GLU A 211 -0.60 14.31 7.35
N PRO A 212 -1.10 14.09 6.12
CA PRO A 212 -1.05 15.11 5.07
C PRO A 212 -1.65 16.45 5.49
N MET A 213 -2.85 16.45 6.07
CA MET A 213 -3.54 17.67 6.52
C MET A 213 -2.75 18.43 7.61
N LEU A 214 -2.15 17.72 8.56
CA LEU A 214 -1.26 18.29 9.59
C LEU A 214 -0.05 18.98 8.95
N LYS A 215 0.59 18.30 8.00
CA LYS A 215 1.74 18.83 7.28
C LYS A 215 1.38 20.09 6.51
N GLU A 216 0.23 20.09 5.85
CA GLU A 216 -0.28 21.16 5.01
C GLU A 216 -0.50 22.44 5.83
N ILE A 217 -1.20 22.36 6.97
CA ILE A 217 -1.41 23.53 7.84
C ILE A 217 -0.08 24.05 8.39
N TYR A 218 0.81 23.15 8.80
CA TYR A 218 2.15 23.54 9.24
C TYR A 218 2.89 24.31 8.12
N ASP A 219 2.89 23.78 6.90
CA ASP A 219 3.55 24.37 5.73
C ASP A 219 2.93 25.73 5.35
N ILE A 220 1.60 25.88 5.37
CA ILE A 220 0.90 27.14 5.11
C ILE A 220 1.27 28.20 6.16
N LYS A 221 1.34 27.83 7.45
CA LYS A 221 1.79 28.73 8.53
C LYS A 221 3.24 29.20 8.35
N GLN A 222 4.04 28.48 7.55
CA GLN A 222 5.40 28.89 7.16
C GLN A 222 5.44 29.66 5.81
N GLY A 223 4.28 30.05 5.26
CA GLY A 223 4.17 30.82 4.03
C GLY A 223 4.29 29.99 2.74
N LYS A 224 4.06 28.67 2.80
CA LYS A 224 4.01 27.83 1.60
C LYS A 224 2.60 27.79 1.00
N GLU A 225 2.55 27.63 -0.33
CA GLU A 225 1.30 27.49 -1.06
C GLU A 225 0.57 26.17 -0.74
N PRO A 226 -0.77 26.18 -0.76
CA PRO A 226 -1.57 24.98 -0.57
C PRO A 226 -1.36 23.92 -1.67
N LYS A 227 -1.41 22.64 -1.29
CA LYS A 227 -1.23 21.46 -2.15
C LYS A 227 -2.37 20.45 -2.04
N LEU A 228 -3.10 20.44 -0.92
CA LEU A 228 -4.27 19.58 -0.74
C LEU A 228 -5.52 20.37 -1.13
N PHE A 229 -6.14 20.01 -2.25
CA PHE A 229 -7.25 20.79 -2.81
C PHE A 229 -8.62 20.17 -2.46
N TYR A 230 -8.77 18.86 -2.62
CA TYR A 230 -10.02 18.10 -2.41
C TYR A 230 -11.19 18.54 -3.32
N ASP A 231 -10.91 19.10 -4.49
CA ASP A 231 -11.90 19.73 -5.37
C ASP A 231 -11.95 19.17 -6.81
N LYS A 232 -11.13 18.17 -7.14
CA LYS A 232 -10.88 17.82 -8.56
C LYS A 232 -11.63 16.60 -9.06
N GLN A 233 -11.99 15.67 -8.18
CA GLN A 233 -12.52 14.38 -8.61
C GLN A 233 -13.37 13.73 -7.52
N THR A 234 -14.50 13.16 -7.94
CA THR A 234 -15.36 12.28 -7.15
C THR A 234 -15.13 10.84 -7.59
N MET A 235 -15.26 9.88 -6.68
CA MET A 235 -15.20 8.44 -6.99
C MET A 235 -16.39 7.69 -6.40
N SER A 236 -17.05 6.87 -7.21
CA SER A 236 -18.09 5.95 -6.76
C SER A 236 -17.52 4.63 -6.24
N GLY A 237 -18.34 3.86 -5.53
CA GLY A 237 -17.97 2.51 -5.13
C GLY A 237 -17.65 1.60 -6.33
N GLU A 238 -18.40 1.74 -7.42
CA GLU A 238 -18.17 1.00 -8.67
C GLU A 238 -16.80 1.32 -9.28
N GLU A 239 -16.42 2.60 -9.35
CA GLU A 239 -15.12 3.02 -9.87
C GLU A 239 -13.97 2.50 -9.00
N ALA A 240 -14.11 2.59 -7.68
CA ALA A 240 -13.12 2.05 -6.75
C ALA A 240 -12.95 0.53 -6.89
N ILE A 241 -14.05 -0.21 -7.03
CA ILE A 241 -13.99 -1.67 -7.28
C ILE A 241 -13.41 -1.99 -8.65
N ALA A 242 -13.66 -1.18 -9.68
CA ALA A 242 -13.06 -1.37 -11.00
C ALA A 242 -11.52 -1.23 -10.96
N LEU A 243 -11.00 -0.31 -10.14
CA LEU A 243 -9.56 -0.15 -9.93
C LEU A 243 -8.96 -1.24 -9.03
N ALA A 244 -9.65 -1.55 -7.92
CA ALA A 244 -9.13 -2.47 -6.91
C ALA A 244 -9.28 -3.94 -7.33
N GLY A 245 -10.50 -4.41 -7.64
CA GLY A 245 -10.87 -5.84 -7.68
C GLY A 245 -10.57 -6.62 -8.96
N TRP A 246 -9.88 -6.03 -9.94
CA TRP A 246 -9.63 -6.68 -11.23
C TRP A 246 -8.56 -7.79 -11.17
N THR A 247 -8.83 -8.95 -11.77
CA THR A 247 -7.91 -10.10 -11.92
C THR A 247 -7.77 -10.44 -13.41
N LYS A 248 -6.85 -11.30 -13.80
CA LYS A 248 -6.79 -11.82 -15.19
C LYS A 248 -8.12 -12.44 -15.68
N ASP A 249 -8.96 -12.91 -14.77
CA ASP A 249 -10.26 -13.55 -15.03
C ASP A 249 -11.45 -12.59 -14.84
N GLY A 250 -11.19 -11.28 -14.72
CA GLY A 250 -12.19 -10.24 -14.53
C GLY A 250 -12.27 -9.73 -13.09
N ASN A 251 -13.29 -8.94 -12.78
CA ASN A 251 -13.46 -8.42 -11.42
C ASN A 251 -14.03 -9.51 -10.50
N TYR A 252 -13.38 -9.76 -9.35
CA TYR A 252 -13.85 -10.79 -8.41
C TYR A 252 -14.96 -10.31 -7.48
N TYR A 253 -15.21 -8.99 -7.37
CA TYR A 253 -16.16 -8.45 -6.42
C TYR A 253 -17.60 -8.75 -6.86
N THR A 254 -18.33 -9.56 -6.07
CA THR A 254 -19.66 -10.10 -6.45
C THR A 254 -20.85 -9.31 -5.91
N LYS A 255 -20.63 -8.41 -4.96
CA LYS A 255 -21.69 -7.61 -4.31
C LYS A 255 -21.88 -6.26 -4.99
N ASP A 256 -22.97 -5.56 -4.64
CA ASP A 256 -23.21 -4.18 -5.08
C ASP A 256 -22.11 -3.24 -4.54
N PRO A 257 -21.29 -2.61 -5.40
CA PRO A 257 -20.22 -1.70 -4.98
C PRO A 257 -20.72 -0.47 -4.21
N LYS A 258 -21.99 -0.07 -4.35
CA LYS A 258 -22.57 1.04 -3.59
C LYS A 258 -22.53 0.84 -2.08
N ARG A 259 -22.33 -0.40 -1.62
CA ARG A 259 -22.10 -0.68 -0.19
C ARG A 259 -20.89 0.08 0.34
N LEU A 260 -19.87 0.35 -0.48
CA LEU A 260 -18.66 1.09 -0.07
C LEU A 260 -18.93 2.56 0.27
N GLU A 261 -20.08 3.08 -0.17
CA GLU A 261 -20.44 4.49 -0.08
C GLU A 261 -21.10 4.88 1.24
N GLY A 262 -21.18 3.97 2.21
CA GLY A 262 -21.83 4.25 3.49
C GLY A 262 -21.49 3.28 4.62
N GLY A 263 -22.15 3.49 5.76
CA GLY A 263 -22.08 2.61 6.92
C GLY A 263 -20.66 2.29 7.39
N LYS A 264 -20.39 1.01 7.68
CA LYS A 264 -19.06 0.55 8.14
C LYS A 264 -17.96 0.72 7.10
N PHE A 265 -18.30 0.80 5.82
CA PHE A 265 -17.33 0.90 4.74
C PHE A 265 -16.75 2.31 4.64
N LEU A 266 -17.60 3.33 4.83
CA LEU A 266 -17.20 4.74 4.77
C LEU A 266 -16.84 5.35 6.13
N ASN A 267 -17.36 4.85 7.25
CA ASN A 267 -17.20 5.56 8.52
C ASN A 267 -15.74 5.84 8.93
N VAL A 268 -15.51 6.94 9.65
CA VAL A 268 -14.22 7.35 10.23
C VAL A 268 -14.30 7.43 11.75
N ALA A 269 -13.17 7.33 12.46
CA ALA A 269 -13.18 7.53 13.90
C ALA A 269 -13.65 8.97 14.25
N GLU A 270 -14.36 9.15 15.36
CA GLU A 270 -14.84 10.46 15.82
C GLU A 270 -13.70 11.47 15.92
N ALA A 271 -12.58 11.07 16.51
CA ALA A 271 -11.41 11.93 16.58
C ALA A 271 -10.83 12.22 15.19
N SER A 272 -10.83 11.26 14.24
CA SER A 272 -10.36 11.53 12.87
C SER A 272 -11.24 12.58 12.17
N MET A 273 -12.56 12.48 12.34
CA MET A 273 -13.51 13.47 11.83
C MET A 273 -13.27 14.86 12.43
N GLN A 274 -13.01 14.94 13.73
CA GLN A 274 -12.72 16.22 14.39
C GLN A 274 -11.48 16.88 13.79
N ASP A 275 -10.38 16.14 13.61
CA ASP A 275 -9.17 16.69 13.01
C ASP A 275 -9.35 17.11 11.54
N MET A 276 -10.14 16.38 10.74
CA MET A 276 -10.47 16.80 9.37
C MET A 276 -11.26 18.12 9.35
N LYS A 277 -12.22 18.28 10.27
CA LYS A 277 -12.97 19.55 10.43
C LYS A 277 -12.03 20.70 10.82
N GLU A 278 -11.16 20.46 11.79
CA GLU A 278 -10.18 21.45 12.27
C GLU A 278 -9.21 21.87 11.15
N PHE A 279 -8.79 20.92 10.29
CA PHE A 279 -8.00 21.20 9.10
C PHE A 279 -8.72 22.16 8.15
N PHE A 280 -9.97 21.86 7.75
CA PHE A 280 -10.68 22.70 6.79
C PHE A 280 -11.03 24.07 7.35
N GLU A 281 -11.35 24.16 8.65
CA GLU A 281 -11.56 25.44 9.34
C GLU A 281 -10.29 26.31 9.29
N MET A 282 -9.14 25.77 9.74
CA MET A 282 -7.87 26.50 9.69
C MET A 282 -7.43 26.84 8.26
N ARG A 283 -7.59 25.92 7.30
CA ARG A 283 -7.22 26.18 5.90
C ARG A 283 -8.04 27.35 5.35
N LYS A 284 -9.35 27.37 5.63
CA LYS A 284 -10.23 28.48 5.21
C LYS A 284 -9.77 29.81 5.79
N GLU A 285 -9.48 29.86 7.09
CA GLU A 285 -8.98 31.07 7.75
C GLU A 285 -7.65 31.57 7.17
N LEU A 286 -6.73 30.65 6.86
CA LEU A 286 -5.39 30.98 6.38
C LEU A 286 -5.33 31.32 4.88
N THR A 287 -6.24 30.77 4.06
CA THR A 287 -6.11 30.79 2.59
C THR A 287 -7.37 31.26 1.86
N GLY A 288 -8.53 31.30 2.53
CA GLY A 288 -9.83 31.53 1.90
C GLY A 288 -10.39 30.33 1.13
N MET A 289 -9.70 29.19 1.08
CA MET A 289 -10.20 27.99 0.41
C MET A 289 -11.37 27.37 1.18
N GLU A 290 -12.48 27.12 0.48
CA GLU A 290 -13.66 26.51 1.10
C GLU A 290 -13.42 25.06 1.56
N PRO A 291 -14.12 24.59 2.60
CA PRO A 291 -14.09 23.20 3.03
C PRO A 291 -14.63 22.25 1.96
N ASP A 292 -14.13 21.02 1.95
CA ASP A 292 -14.71 19.96 1.12
C ASP A 292 -16.15 19.62 1.61
N PRO A 293 -17.19 19.80 0.77
CA PRO A 293 -18.56 19.49 1.15
C PRO A 293 -18.82 18.00 1.39
N SER A 294 -17.98 17.10 0.85
CA SER A 294 -18.14 15.66 0.99
C SER A 294 -18.03 15.20 2.46
N LEU A 295 -17.34 15.98 3.30
CA LEU A 295 -17.14 15.71 4.72
C LEU A 295 -18.46 15.52 5.49
N ALA A 296 -19.53 16.23 5.08
CA ALA A 296 -20.85 16.15 5.71
C ALA A 296 -21.55 14.79 5.51
N SER A 297 -21.14 14.02 4.49
CA SER A 297 -21.73 12.73 4.16
C SER A 297 -21.04 11.54 4.84
N ILE A 298 -19.88 11.77 5.48
CA ILE A 298 -19.06 10.70 6.04
C ILE A 298 -19.56 10.37 7.46
N PRO A 299 -20.03 9.13 7.71
CA PRO A 299 -20.45 8.74 9.05
C PRO A 299 -19.27 8.60 10.01
N THR A 300 -19.51 8.74 11.31
CA THR A 300 -18.50 8.49 12.34
C THR A 300 -18.69 7.13 13.01
N ARG A 301 -17.65 6.65 13.68
CA ARG A 301 -17.67 5.53 14.62
C ARG A 301 -16.94 5.91 15.91
N PRO A 302 -17.25 5.27 17.05
CA PRO A 302 -16.50 5.47 18.28
C PRO A 302 -15.01 5.21 18.09
N ASP A 303 -14.19 5.96 18.82
CA ASP A 303 -12.75 5.75 18.85
C ASP A 303 -12.42 4.38 19.45
N THR A 304 -11.50 3.66 18.81
CA THR A 304 -11.08 2.31 19.23
C THR A 304 -9.67 2.27 19.80
N ARG A 305 -8.98 3.42 19.83
CA ARG A 305 -7.62 3.56 20.32
C ARG A 305 -7.39 4.98 20.82
N GLU A 306 -6.57 5.10 21.85
CA GLU A 306 -5.99 6.39 22.22
C GLU A 306 -5.04 6.88 21.13
N ARG A 307 -5.04 8.20 20.91
CA ARG A 307 -4.20 8.85 19.92
C ARG A 307 -3.17 9.73 20.61
N ASN A 308 -1.91 9.52 20.28
CA ASN A 308 -0.82 10.40 20.71
C ASN A 308 -0.22 11.07 19.48
N ARG A 309 -0.75 12.24 19.11
CA ARG A 309 -0.29 13.03 17.96
C ARG A 309 -0.32 14.54 18.24
N PRO A 310 0.48 15.34 17.52
CA PRO A 310 0.38 16.80 17.57
C PRO A 310 -1.00 17.27 17.14
N LYS A 311 -1.42 18.43 17.66
CA LYS A 311 -2.64 19.10 17.21
C LYS A 311 -2.46 19.71 15.83
N MET A 312 -3.56 20.05 15.15
CA MET A 312 -3.50 20.68 13.84
C MET A 312 -2.66 21.96 13.84
N GLY A 313 -1.67 21.99 12.96
CA GLY A 313 -0.73 23.10 12.82
C GLY A 313 0.37 23.20 13.89
N GLU A 314 0.49 22.22 14.80
CA GLU A 314 1.70 22.05 15.61
C GLU A 314 2.83 21.45 14.76
N LYS A 315 4.06 21.55 15.27
CA LYS A 315 5.22 20.95 14.60
C LYS A 315 5.02 19.42 14.53
N PRO A 316 5.16 18.81 13.34
CA PRO A 316 5.09 17.35 13.22
C PRO A 316 6.13 16.65 14.09
N MET A 317 5.81 15.44 14.56
CA MET A 317 6.77 14.64 15.32
C MET A 317 7.96 14.27 14.43
N ALA A 318 9.17 14.19 15.01
CA ALA A 318 10.33 13.66 14.32
C ALA A 318 10.04 12.23 13.83
N GLY A 319 10.38 11.94 12.57
CA GLY A 319 10.04 10.66 11.94
C GLY A 319 8.64 10.55 11.32
N MET A 320 7.71 11.46 11.60
CA MET A 320 6.30 11.39 11.13
C MET A 320 6.21 11.48 9.60
N PHE A 321 7.01 12.36 9.00
CA PHE A 321 7.11 12.49 7.55
C PHE A 321 8.41 11.96 6.97
N GLU A 322 9.41 11.62 7.79
CA GLU A 322 10.77 11.31 7.29
C GLU A 322 10.82 10.12 6.34
N ALA A 323 9.98 9.10 6.51
CA ALA A 323 9.92 7.98 5.56
C ALA A 323 9.37 8.45 4.19
N LYS A 324 8.28 9.22 4.20
CA LYS A 324 7.58 9.73 3.01
C LYS A 324 8.36 10.85 2.32
N ASP A 325 8.95 11.76 3.08
CA ASP A 325 9.82 12.84 2.61
C ASP A 325 11.16 12.28 2.10
N ARG A 326 11.74 11.24 2.72
CA ARG A 326 12.93 10.55 2.18
C ARG A 326 12.59 9.77 0.92
N ILE A 327 11.45 9.10 0.86
CA ILE A 327 10.97 8.46 -0.37
C ILE A 327 10.76 9.52 -1.46
N LEU A 328 10.16 10.66 -1.15
CA LEU A 328 9.93 11.76 -2.10
C LEU A 328 11.22 12.47 -2.54
N ALA A 329 12.17 12.68 -1.64
CA ALA A 329 13.50 13.19 -1.97
C ALA A 329 14.24 12.20 -2.88
N ASN A 330 14.16 10.90 -2.56
CA ASN A 330 14.71 9.83 -3.40
C ASN A 330 13.99 9.74 -4.76
N LYS A 331 12.66 9.99 -4.84
CA LYS A 331 11.90 10.09 -6.11
C LYS A 331 12.45 11.20 -6.98
N GLN A 332 12.68 12.39 -6.42
CA GLN A 332 13.21 13.54 -7.14
C GLN A 332 14.65 13.32 -7.59
N GLN A 333 15.49 12.76 -6.71
CA GLN A 333 16.87 12.42 -7.03
C GLN A 333 16.95 11.34 -8.12
N TYR A 334 16.16 10.27 -8.00
CA TYR A 334 16.13 9.18 -8.97
C TYR A 334 15.63 9.63 -10.35
N ALA A 335 14.60 10.50 -10.40
CA ALA A 335 14.13 11.10 -11.63
C ALA A 335 15.20 12.01 -12.28
N ALA A 336 15.95 12.77 -11.48
CA ALA A 336 17.05 13.62 -11.95
C ALA A 336 18.23 12.78 -12.48
N GLU A 337 18.58 11.68 -11.79
CA GLU A 337 19.63 10.75 -12.20
C GLU A 337 19.27 10.02 -13.50
N LYS A 338 18.04 9.52 -13.65
CA LYS A 338 17.56 8.92 -14.92
C LYS A 338 17.60 9.90 -16.09
N LYS A 339 17.23 11.17 -15.86
CA LYS A 339 17.30 12.22 -16.88
C LYS A 339 18.75 12.48 -17.32
N THR A 340 19.67 12.50 -16.37
CA THR A 340 21.10 12.70 -16.61
C THR A 340 21.73 11.54 -17.38
N VAL A 341 21.43 10.30 -17.00
CA VAL A 341 21.90 9.09 -17.70
C VAL A 341 21.36 9.02 -19.13
N LYS A 342 20.07 9.33 -19.34
CA LYS A 342 19.45 9.37 -20.67
C LYS A 342 20.10 10.45 -21.56
N GLN A 343 20.41 11.62 -21.01
CA GLN A 343 21.09 12.70 -21.72
C GLN A 343 22.54 12.32 -22.09
N ALA A 344 23.27 11.67 -21.17
CA ALA A 344 24.63 11.19 -21.43
C ALA A 344 24.66 10.12 -22.54
N ALA A 345 23.69 9.20 -22.56
CA ALA A 345 23.57 8.18 -23.60
C ALA A 345 23.26 8.79 -24.98
N LEU A 346 22.36 9.78 -25.04
CA LEU A 346 22.02 10.50 -26.27
C LEU A 346 23.21 11.33 -26.80
N ALA A 347 23.94 12.00 -25.92
CA ALA A 347 25.15 12.74 -26.28
C ALA A 347 26.24 11.83 -26.86
N LYS A 348 26.43 10.65 -26.25
CA LYS A 348 27.38 9.64 -26.73
C LYS A 348 26.98 9.05 -28.08
N ALA A 349 25.69 8.83 -28.32
CA ALA A 349 25.16 8.36 -29.61
C ALA A 349 25.29 9.41 -30.72
N ALA A 350 25.10 10.70 -30.39
CA ALA A 350 25.29 11.81 -31.33
C ALA A 350 26.77 11.98 -31.72
N ALA A 351 27.69 11.86 -30.76
CA ALA A 351 29.13 11.92 -31.03
C ALA A 351 29.62 10.79 -31.95
N MET A 352 29.04 9.59 -31.84
CA MET A 352 29.37 8.47 -32.74
C MET A 352 28.81 8.63 -34.17
N LYS A 353 27.74 9.41 -34.36
CA LYS A 353 27.19 9.69 -35.70
C LYS A 353 27.95 10.78 -36.46
N ASN A 354 28.63 11.69 -35.74
CA ASN A 354 29.36 12.81 -36.34
C ASN A 354 30.87 12.52 -36.55
N GLY A 355 31.34 11.33 -36.19
CA GLY A 355 32.73 10.87 -36.36
C GLY A 355 32.91 9.85 -37.50
N ARG A 356 31.99 9.80 -38.46
CA ARG A 356 32.10 9.01 -39.70
C ARG A 356 32.24 9.89 -40.91
#